data_AF-A0A924YIQ7-F1
#
_entry.id   AF-A0A924YIQ7-F1
#
_cell.length_a   1.000
_cell.length_b   1.000
_cell.length_c   1.000
_cell.angle_alpha   90.00
_cell.angle_beta   90.00
_cell.angle_gamma   90.00
#
_symmetry.space_group_name_H-M   'P 1'
#
loop_
_entity.id
_entity.type
_entity.pdbx_description
1 polymer ?
#
loop_
_entity_poly.entity_id
_entity_poly.type
_entity_poly.pdbx_seq_one_letter_code
_entity_poly.pdbx_strand_id
1 'polypeptide(L)' 'MAKTKSLRQPSEGLTQILAENICAYRSAHGLSQEDFADKCGLHRTYVGSVERCERNVTFAA' A
#
# COMPACT_ATOMS: atom_id res chain seq x y z
N MET A 1 -31.97 16.34 1.76
CA MET A 1 -30.76 16.27 2.59
C MET A 1 -29.87 15.18 2.01
N ALA A 2 -28.66 15.52 1.55
CA ALA A 2 -27.80 14.63 0.77
C ALA A 2 -27.40 13.38 1.56
N LYS A 3 -27.53 12.19 0.95
CA LYS A 3 -27.03 10.93 1.50
C LYS A 3 -25.50 11.01 1.54
N THR A 4 -24.91 11.17 2.73
CA THR A 4 -23.48 11.02 2.93
C THR A 4 -23.07 9.63 2.47
N LYS A 5 -22.28 9.57 1.40
CA LYS A 5 -21.73 8.33 0.83
C LYS A 5 -20.87 7.68 1.91
N SER A 6 -21.36 6.60 2.53
CA SER A 6 -20.57 5.83 3.49
C SER A 6 -19.24 5.46 2.85
N LEU A 7 -18.13 5.97 3.40
CA LEU A 7 -16.79 5.68 2.89
C LEU A 7 -16.59 4.17 2.97
N ARG A 8 -16.21 3.55 1.84
CA ARG A 8 -15.90 2.11 1.79
C ARG A 8 -14.86 1.81 2.86
N GLN A 9 -15.23 0.95 3.80
CA GLN A 9 -14.27 0.44 4.76
C GLN A 9 -13.22 -0.39 4.00
N PRO A 10 -11.93 -0.29 4.34
CA PRO A 10 -10.93 -1.21 3.84
C PRO A 10 -11.36 -2.63 4.22
N SER A 11 -11.43 -3.53 3.24
CA SER A 11 -11.47 -4.95 3.55
C SER A 11 -10.09 -5.33 4.08
N GLU A 12 -10.00 -5.57 5.39
CA GLU A 12 -8.77 -5.88 6.11
C GLU A 12 -7.92 -6.96 5.42
N GLY A 13 -8.58 -7.98 4.85
CA GLY A 13 -7.92 -9.03 4.08
C GLY A 13 -7.24 -8.56 2.78
N LEU A 14 -7.79 -7.58 2.05
CA LEU A 14 -7.16 -7.11 0.80
C LEU A 14 -5.91 -6.28 1.07
N THR A 15 -5.93 -5.43 2.10
CA THR A 15 -4.74 -4.66 2.52
C THR A 15 -3.64 -5.59 3.00
N GLN A 16 -3.98 -6.66 3.72
CA GLN A 16 -3.03 -7.65 4.19
C GLN A 16 -2.41 -8.43 3.02
N ILE A 17 -3.23 -8.94 2.09
CA ILE A 17 -2.74 -9.65 0.89
C ILE A 17 -1.80 -8.75 0.09
N LEU A 18 -2.14 -7.46 -0.08
CA LEU A 18 -1.28 -6.53 -0.79
C LEU A 18 0.05 -6.30 -0.07
N ALA A 19 0.02 -6.08 1.24
CA ALA A 19 1.21 -5.87 2.07
C ALA A 19 2.18 -7.08 1.99
N GLU A 20 1.63 -8.29 2.12
CA GLU A 20 2.39 -9.55 2.02
C GLU A 20 3.04 -9.70 0.63
N ASN A 21 2.28 -9.41 -0.43
CA ASN A 21 2.80 -9.47 -1.80
C ASN A 21 3.91 -8.46 -2.06
N ILE A 22 3.79 -7.23 -1.57
CA ILE A 22 4.85 -6.21 -1.70
C ILE A 22 6.11 -6.66 -0.97
N CYS A 23 5.98 -7.14 0.28
CA CYS A 23 7.11 -7.59 1.08
C CYS A 23 7.83 -8.81 0.42
N ALA A 24 7.05 -9.77 -0.06
CA ALA A 24 7.56 -10.94 -0.77
C ALA A 24 8.29 -10.55 -2.06
N TYR A 25 7.69 -9.67 -2.87
CA TYR A 25 8.31 -9.16 -4.09
C TYR A 25 9.64 -8.45 -3.80
N ARG A 26 9.67 -7.53 -2.82
CA ARG A 26 10.88 -6.83 -2.44
C ARG A 26 11.99 -7.79 -2.00
N SER A 27 11.65 -8.74 -1.13
CA SER A 27 12.60 -9.72 -0.61
C SER A 27 13.17 -10.61 -1.71
N ALA A 28 12.33 -11.07 -2.64
CA ALA A 28 12.76 -11.87 -3.79
C ALA A 28 13.70 -11.11 -4.75
N HIS A 29 13.63 -9.78 -4.76
CA HIS A 29 14.47 -8.92 -5.60
C HIS A 29 15.59 -8.21 -4.83
N GLY A 30 15.77 -8.51 -3.55
CA GLY A 30 16.78 -7.86 -2.69
C GLY A 30 16.57 -6.35 -2.51
N LEU A 31 15.33 -5.88 -2.58
CA LEU A 31 14.99 -4.45 -2.50
C LEU A 31 14.68 -4.02 -1.08
N SER A 32 15.31 -2.93 -0.64
CA SER A 32 14.85 -2.21 0.56
C SER A 32 13.50 -1.52 0.31
N GLN A 33 12.87 -1.00 1.36
CA GLN A 33 11.67 -0.15 1.20
C GLN A 33 11.98 1.12 0.40
N GLU A 34 13.19 1.66 0.53
CA GLU A 34 13.64 2.85 -0.19
C GLU A 34 13.81 2.54 -1.68
N ASP A 35 14.54 1.49 -2.03
CA ASP A 35 14.75 1.08 -3.43
C ASP A 35 13.43 0.78 -4.16
N PHE A 36 12.50 0.12 -3.46
CA PHE A 36 11.19 -0.18 -4.03
C PHE A 36 10.35 1.08 -4.21
N ALA A 37 10.37 1.99 -3.22
CA ALA A 37 9.64 3.25 -3.30
C ALA A 37 10.15 4.12 -4.46
N ASP A 38 11.47 4.21 -4.64
CA ASP A 38 12.09 4.94 -5.74
C ASP A 38 11.68 4.38 -7.10
N LYS A 39 11.67 3.04 -7.25
CA LYS A 39 11.18 2.36 -8.46
C LYS A 39 9.71 2.66 -8.75
N CYS A 40 8.90 2.86 -7.73
CA CYS A 40 7.49 3.19 -7.85
C CYS A 40 7.22 4.70 -7.98
N GLY A 41 8.24 5.56 -7.86
CA GLY A 41 8.04 7.02 -7.79
C GLY A 41 7.27 7.46 -6.53
N LEU A 42 7.40 6.72 -5.45
CA LEU A 42 6.73 6.94 -4.16
C LEU A 42 7.74 7.28 -3.07
N HIS A 43 7.27 7.89 -2.00
CA HIS A 43 8.12 8.10 -0.82
C HIS A 43 8.20 6.81 0.02
N ARG A 44 9.38 6.46 0.54
CA ARG A 44 9.58 5.24 1.35
C ARG A 44 8.61 5.08 2.52
N THR A 45 8.17 6.19 3.14
CA THR A 45 7.22 6.13 4.27
C THR A 45 5.84 5.68 3.83
N TYR A 46 5.43 6.00 2.60
CA TYR A 46 4.17 5.54 2.04
C TYR A 46 4.20 4.03 1.83
N VAL A 47 5.26 3.51 1.21
CA VAL A 47 5.49 2.06 1.06
C VAL A 47 5.45 1.37 2.42
N GLY A 48 6.19 1.88 3.42
CA GLY A 48 6.19 1.30 4.76
C GLY A 48 4.80 1.29 5.42
N SER A 49 4.00 2.34 5.24
CA SER A 49 2.63 2.36 5.77
C SER A 49 1.67 1.43 5.03
N VAL A 50 1.87 1.17 3.73
CA VAL A 50 1.12 0.14 2.99
C VAL A 50 1.48 -1.25 3.51
N GLU A 51 2.77 -1.55 3.71
CA GLU A 51 3.20 -2.85 4.23
C GLU A 51 2.77 -3.12 5.67
N ARG A 52 2.53 -2.09 6.48
CA ARG A 52 1.95 -2.21 7.82
C ARG A 52 0.41 -2.18 7.83
N CYS A 53 -0.23 -2.20 6.66
CA CYS A 53 -1.68 -2.09 6.50
C CYS A 53 -2.29 -0.80 7.09
N GLU A 54 -1.48 0.24 7.32
CA GLU A 54 -1.94 1.53 7.87
C GLU A 54 -2.59 2.42 6.79
N ARG A 55 -2.32 2.13 5.51
CA ARG A 55 -2.77 2.95 4.37
C ARG A 55 -3.30 2.10 3.23
N ASN A 56 -4.45 2.53 2.69
CA ASN A 56 -4.94 2.04 1.41
C ASN A 56 -4.16 2.63 0.25
N VAL A 57 -3.98 1.84 -0.80
CA VAL A 57 -3.44 2.31 -2.07
C VAL A 57 -4.51 3.03 -2.89
N THR A 58 -4.11 4.10 -3.56
CA THR A 58 -4.93 4.85 -4.50
C THR A 58 -4.19 4.95 -5.82
N PHE A 59 -4.91 4.91 -6.93
CA PHE A 59 -4.31 5.16 -8.23
C PHE A 59 -4.00 6.65 -8.37
N ALA A 60 -2.81 6.97 -8.86
CA ALA A 60 -2.55 8.30 -9.41
C ALA A 60 -3.34 8.44 -10.71
N ALA A 61 -3.99 9.58 -10.91
CA ALA A 61 -4.73 9.92 -12.12
C ALA A 61 -3.77 10.43 -13.21
#